data_AF-A0A428E3B2-F1
#
_entry.id   AF-A0A428E3B2-F1
#
_cell.length_a   1.000
_cell.length_b   1.000
_cell.length_c   1.000
_cell.angle_alpha   90.00
_cell.angle_beta   90.00
_cell.angle_gamma   90.00
#
_symmetry.space_group_name_H-M   'P 1'
#
loop_
_entity.id
_entity.type
_entity.pdbx_description
1 polymer ?
#
loop_
_entity_poly.entity_id
_entity_poly.type
_entity_poly.pdbx_seq_one_letter_code
_entity_poly.pdbx_strand_id
1 'polypeptide(L)'
;MNSLKELFDIDFKGNIVLGVADVFNKEYKKVLKIPKDKPIFNSGVMFIDLERWRKEQVENQLFKVIKDFDGKIIQGDQGVLNAVLYNSFKPISPKYNYMTIFEDMSYEEMITFKKPIKYYSKEEINQAKSQIVLRHFTTSFLSRRPWQEGSVVAHVDEFRHYYQGEYKIVRDDIFLKIFKIIPRKIAIQVVGIIQSKIRPKIYKILR
;
A
#
# COMPACT_ATOMS: atom_id res chain seq x y z
N MET A 1 16.56 11.87 -6.23
CA MET A 1 15.29 12.05 -5.48
C MET A 1 15.46 13.22 -4.50
N ASN A 2 14.34 13.73 -3.96
CA ASN A 2 14.32 14.91 -3.08
C ASN A 2 14.71 14.59 -1.62
N SER A 3 14.90 15.64 -0.81
CA SER A 3 15.30 15.53 0.61
C SER A 3 14.17 15.05 1.52
N LEU A 4 14.54 14.31 2.59
CA LEU A 4 13.64 13.90 3.68
C LEU A 4 13.44 14.98 4.76
N LYS A 5 14.17 16.11 4.70
CA LYS A 5 14.17 17.11 5.78
C LYS A 5 12.76 17.54 6.20
N GLU A 6 11.92 17.87 5.22
CA GLU A 6 10.52 18.28 5.46
C GLU A 6 9.67 17.21 6.18
N LEU A 7 10.01 15.93 6.08
CA LEU A 7 9.31 14.85 6.79
C LEU A 7 9.53 14.97 8.31
N PHE A 8 10.74 15.33 8.72
CA PHE A 8 11.09 15.47 10.14
C PHE A 8 10.49 16.70 10.80
N ASP A 9 10.04 17.68 10.00
CA ASP A 9 9.33 18.87 10.48
C ASP A 9 7.81 18.60 10.69
N ILE A 10 7.30 17.43 10.31
CA ILE A 10 5.87 17.10 10.46
C ILE A 10 5.57 16.72 11.91
N ASP A 11 4.73 17.52 12.55
CA ASP A 11 4.16 17.21 13.87
C ASP A 11 3.20 16.01 13.80
N PHE A 12 3.42 15.04 14.69
CA PHE A 12 2.60 13.86 14.89
C PHE A 12 1.15 14.19 15.31
N LYS A 13 0.92 15.37 15.90
CA LYS A 13 -0.41 15.82 16.38
C LYS A 13 -1.09 14.76 17.23
N GLY A 14 -0.32 14.12 18.10
CA GLY A 14 -0.79 13.08 19.01
C GLY A 14 -0.88 11.66 18.43
N ASN A 15 -0.62 11.47 17.13
CA ASN A 15 -0.58 10.16 16.50
C ASN A 15 0.71 9.42 16.83
N ILE A 16 0.71 8.10 16.67
CA ILE A 16 1.89 7.25 16.84
C ILE A 16 2.61 7.06 15.51
N VAL A 17 1.86 6.99 14.41
CA VAL A 17 2.41 6.75 13.07
C VAL A 17 1.95 7.83 12.09
N LEU A 18 2.90 8.36 11.36
CA LEU A 18 2.70 9.11 10.13
C LEU A 18 3.12 8.23 8.94
N GLY A 19 2.34 8.24 7.88
CA GLY A 19 2.57 7.37 6.73
C GLY A 19 1.61 7.66 5.59
N VAL A 20 1.83 7.04 4.45
CA VAL A 20 0.95 7.23 3.29
C VAL A 20 -0.18 6.22 3.37
N ALA A 21 -1.41 6.71 3.16
CA ALA A 21 -2.58 5.85 3.15
C ALA A 21 -2.48 4.81 2.00
N ASP A 22 -2.92 3.58 2.27
CA ASP A 22 -3.01 2.51 1.29
C ASP A 22 -4.45 2.40 0.76
N VAL A 23 -4.60 1.85 -0.43
CA VAL A 23 -5.84 1.77 -1.22
C VAL A 23 -6.77 0.63 -0.77
N PHE A 24 -6.85 0.36 0.54
CA PHE A 24 -7.63 -0.77 1.06
C PHE A 24 -9.13 -0.47 1.04
N ASN A 25 -9.90 -1.45 0.59
CA ASN A 25 -11.36 -1.35 0.52
C ASN A 25 -12.04 -1.71 1.84
N LYS A 26 -13.34 -1.45 1.91
CA LYS A 26 -14.17 -1.69 3.11
C LYS A 26 -14.19 -3.14 3.60
N GLU A 27 -14.09 -4.11 2.71
CA GLU A 27 -14.16 -5.53 3.09
C GLU A 27 -12.87 -5.97 3.79
N TYR A 28 -11.70 -5.48 3.34
CA TYR A 28 -10.44 -5.69 4.06
C TYR A 28 -10.47 -5.06 5.44
N LYS A 29 -10.96 -3.80 5.54
CA LYS A 29 -11.16 -3.12 6.84
C LYS A 29 -12.05 -3.93 7.77
N LYS A 30 -13.16 -4.47 7.26
CA LYS A 30 -14.08 -5.32 8.03
C LYS A 30 -13.41 -6.60 8.55
N VAL A 31 -12.58 -7.26 7.76
CA VAL A 31 -11.84 -8.46 8.20
C VAL A 31 -10.87 -8.11 9.34
N LEU A 32 -10.20 -6.97 9.26
CA LEU A 32 -9.26 -6.48 10.28
C LEU A 32 -9.93 -5.77 11.47
N LYS A 33 -11.27 -5.75 11.53
CA LYS A 33 -12.05 -5.02 12.55
C LYS A 33 -11.76 -3.51 12.60
N ILE A 34 -11.36 -2.92 11.48
CA ILE A 34 -11.09 -1.49 11.33
C ILE A 34 -12.37 -0.78 10.86
N PRO A 35 -12.78 0.36 11.46
CA PRO A 35 -13.92 1.15 10.99
C PRO A 35 -13.75 1.60 9.54
N LYS A 36 -14.84 1.59 8.76
CA LYS A 36 -14.82 1.82 7.30
C LYS A 36 -14.22 3.18 6.91
N ASP A 37 -14.40 4.18 7.75
CA ASP A 37 -14.02 5.58 7.56
C ASP A 37 -12.62 5.90 8.08
N LYS A 38 -11.97 4.97 8.80
CA LYS A 38 -10.59 5.13 9.26
C LYS A 38 -9.61 4.80 8.14
N PRO A 39 -8.56 5.61 7.94
CA PRO A 39 -7.57 5.33 6.92
C PRO A 39 -6.69 4.15 7.35
N ILE A 40 -6.08 3.49 6.36
CA ILE A 40 -5.08 2.43 6.54
C ILE A 40 -3.81 2.93 5.88
N PHE A 41 -2.64 2.65 6.43
CA PHE A 41 -1.35 3.01 5.85
C PHE A 41 -0.64 1.83 5.18
N ASN A 42 0.21 2.17 4.21
CA ASN A 42 1.21 1.26 3.71
C ASN A 42 2.39 1.21 4.69
N SER A 43 2.78 0.00 5.11
CA SER A 43 3.80 -0.23 6.14
C SER A 43 5.24 -0.07 5.65
N GLY A 44 5.47 0.10 4.34
CA GLY A 44 6.83 0.18 3.78
C GLY A 44 7.58 1.47 4.13
N VAL A 45 6.87 2.53 4.51
CA VAL A 45 7.47 3.75 5.07
C VAL A 45 6.57 4.24 6.21
N MET A 46 7.14 4.29 7.41
CA MET A 46 6.47 4.78 8.62
C MET A 46 7.38 5.74 9.34
N PHE A 47 6.87 6.92 9.68
CA PHE A 47 7.52 7.81 10.63
C PHE A 47 6.80 7.64 11.97
N ILE A 48 7.54 7.22 13.00
CA ILE A 48 6.98 6.64 14.22
C ILE A 48 7.41 7.47 15.44
N ASP A 49 6.45 7.83 16.28
CA ASP A 49 6.69 8.35 17.63
C ASP A 49 7.01 7.15 18.54
N LEU A 50 8.30 6.88 18.69
CA LEU A 50 8.77 5.73 19.48
C LEU A 50 8.53 5.89 20.98
N GLU A 51 8.40 7.12 21.49
CA GLU A 51 8.09 7.35 22.90
C GLU A 51 6.66 6.92 23.19
N ARG A 52 5.70 7.38 22.39
CA ARG A 52 4.30 6.95 22.49
C ARG A 52 4.15 5.47 22.18
N TRP A 53 4.88 4.94 21.19
CA TRP A 53 4.86 3.51 20.87
C TRP A 53 5.15 2.64 22.10
N ARG A 54 6.18 3.01 22.89
CA ARG A 54 6.54 2.33 24.13
C ARG A 54 5.51 2.58 25.25
N LYS A 55 5.10 3.84 25.43
CA LYS A 55 4.14 4.23 26.47
C LYS A 55 2.80 3.50 26.33
N GLU A 56 2.30 3.39 25.10
CA GLU A 56 1.03 2.73 24.75
C GLU A 56 1.19 1.20 24.60
N GLN A 57 2.39 0.66 24.83
CA GLN A 57 2.70 -0.77 24.72
C GLN A 57 2.22 -1.38 23.38
N VAL A 58 2.46 -0.68 22.27
CA VAL A 58 1.94 -1.07 20.94
C VAL A 58 2.34 -2.50 20.58
N GLU A 59 3.56 -2.92 20.92
CA GLU A 59 4.04 -4.29 20.68
C GLU A 59 3.15 -5.37 21.32
N ASN A 60 2.74 -5.19 22.58
CA ASN A 60 1.82 -6.11 23.26
C ASN A 60 0.46 -6.19 22.53
N GLN A 61 -0.01 -5.06 22.00
CA GLN A 61 -1.24 -5.02 21.22
C GLN A 61 -1.10 -5.76 19.87
N LEU A 62 0.06 -5.65 19.21
CA LEU A 62 0.35 -6.39 17.98
C LEU A 62 0.32 -7.90 18.24
N PHE A 63 0.98 -8.39 19.29
CA PHE A 63 0.95 -9.81 19.67
C PHE A 63 -0.46 -10.31 19.99
N LYS A 64 -1.27 -9.48 20.66
CA LYS A 64 -2.68 -9.79 20.92
C LYS A 64 -3.46 -9.96 19.61
N VAL A 65 -3.29 -9.05 18.65
CA VAL A 65 -3.94 -9.17 17.34
C VAL A 65 -3.47 -10.43 16.61
N ILE A 66 -2.17 -10.75 16.64
CA ILE A 66 -1.65 -11.98 16.02
C ILE A 66 -2.33 -13.22 16.61
N LYS A 67 -2.48 -13.27 17.94
CA LYS A 67 -3.17 -14.36 18.64
C LYS A 67 -4.65 -14.41 18.31
N ASP A 68 -5.35 -13.27 18.30
CA ASP A 68 -6.79 -13.18 17.99
C ASP A 68 -7.13 -13.65 16.56
N PHE A 69 -6.16 -13.62 15.65
CA PHE A 69 -6.27 -14.10 14.28
C PHE A 69 -5.62 -15.46 14.04
N ASP A 70 -5.14 -16.15 15.08
CA ASP A 70 -4.45 -17.44 14.98
C ASP A 70 -3.28 -17.41 13.98
N GLY A 71 -2.55 -16.28 13.95
CA GLY A 71 -1.48 -16.03 12.97
C GLY A 71 -1.94 -15.81 11.52
N LYS A 72 -3.20 -16.05 11.18
CA LYS A 72 -3.74 -15.97 9.81
C LYS A 72 -4.28 -14.57 9.50
N ILE A 73 -3.39 -13.59 9.42
CA ILE A 73 -3.77 -12.19 9.17
C ILE A 73 -3.65 -11.84 7.70
N ILE A 74 -4.69 -11.21 7.16
CA ILE A 74 -4.67 -10.69 5.80
C ILE A 74 -3.66 -9.54 5.70
N GLN A 75 -2.77 -9.60 4.69
CA GLN A 75 -1.72 -8.61 4.45
C GLN A 75 -0.63 -8.58 5.54
N GLY A 76 -0.38 -9.71 6.21
CA GLY A 76 0.78 -9.89 7.08
C GLY A 76 0.89 -8.83 8.18
N ASP A 77 2.11 -8.34 8.40
CA ASP A 77 2.45 -7.26 9.34
C ASP A 77 1.69 -5.97 9.09
N GLN A 78 1.50 -5.54 7.84
CA GLN A 78 0.68 -4.37 7.51
C GLN A 78 -0.75 -4.49 8.04
N GLY A 79 -1.33 -5.69 7.97
CA GLY A 79 -2.65 -5.98 8.52
C GLY A 79 -2.69 -5.83 10.04
N VAL A 80 -1.71 -6.38 10.74
CA VAL A 80 -1.58 -6.29 12.21
C VAL A 80 -1.40 -4.84 12.66
N LEU A 81 -0.45 -4.14 12.04
CA LEU A 81 -0.13 -2.75 12.34
C LEU A 81 -1.37 -1.86 12.21
N ASN A 82 -2.12 -2.00 11.11
CA ASN A 82 -3.33 -1.21 10.90
C ASN A 82 -4.48 -1.62 11.84
N ALA A 83 -4.60 -2.89 12.23
CA ALA A 83 -5.60 -3.32 13.20
C ALA A 83 -5.38 -2.69 14.58
N VAL A 84 -4.13 -2.42 14.96
CA VAL A 84 -3.78 -1.74 16.22
C VAL A 84 -3.81 -0.22 16.09
N LEU A 85 -3.23 0.33 15.04
CA LEU A 85 -2.86 1.76 14.97
C LEU A 85 -3.83 2.64 14.17
N TYR A 86 -4.96 2.12 13.66
CA TYR A 86 -5.88 2.91 12.82
C TYR A 86 -6.42 4.19 13.49
N ASN A 87 -6.45 4.25 14.83
CA ASN A 87 -6.85 5.45 15.59
C ASN A 87 -5.69 6.40 15.91
N SER A 88 -4.46 5.94 15.73
CA SER A 88 -3.21 6.68 16.03
C SER A 88 -2.37 6.83 14.78
N PHE A 89 -3.02 6.86 13.61
CA PHE A 89 -2.42 7.04 12.30
C PHE A 89 -2.90 8.35 11.68
N LYS A 90 -1.95 9.17 11.20
CA LYS A 90 -2.23 10.35 10.39
C LYS A 90 -1.61 10.22 8.99
N PRO A 91 -2.43 10.29 7.93
CA PRO A 91 -1.93 10.33 6.56
C PRO A 91 -1.04 11.54 6.30
N ILE A 92 0.06 11.33 5.56
CA ILE A 92 0.93 12.39 5.03
C ILE A 92 0.95 12.34 3.49
N SER A 93 1.61 13.31 2.85
CA SER A 93 1.66 13.39 1.39
C SER A 93 2.17 12.08 0.74
N PRO A 94 1.54 11.59 -0.35
CA PRO A 94 1.99 10.39 -1.06
C PRO A 94 3.44 10.46 -1.58
N LYS A 95 4.04 11.66 -1.65
CA LYS A 95 5.45 11.83 -2.08
C LYS A 95 6.45 11.11 -1.18
N TYR A 96 6.08 10.85 0.08
CA TYR A 96 6.91 10.15 1.07
C TYR A 96 6.78 8.63 1.04
N ASN A 97 5.90 8.07 0.20
CA ASN A 97 5.83 6.64 -0.08
C ASN A 97 5.09 6.47 -1.42
N TYR A 98 5.78 6.86 -2.49
CA TYR A 98 5.21 6.90 -3.83
C TYR A 98 5.18 5.49 -4.43
N MET A 99 4.06 4.81 -4.19
CA MET A 99 3.83 3.41 -4.51
C MET A 99 3.65 3.15 -6.01
N THR A 100 3.98 1.95 -6.48
CA THR A 100 3.92 1.57 -7.90
C THR A 100 2.53 1.75 -8.52
N ILE A 101 1.46 1.56 -7.74
CA ILE A 101 0.09 1.71 -8.23
C ILE A 101 -0.23 3.12 -8.75
N PHE A 102 0.47 4.15 -8.26
CA PHE A 102 0.29 5.54 -8.70
C PHE A 102 0.83 5.78 -10.12
N GLU A 103 1.66 4.88 -10.64
CA GLU A 103 2.18 4.92 -12.01
C GLU A 103 1.53 3.87 -12.92
N ASP A 104 1.27 2.68 -12.40
CA ASP A 104 0.72 1.57 -13.18
C ASP A 104 -0.76 1.75 -13.57
N MET A 105 -1.48 2.64 -12.87
CA MET A 105 -2.89 2.92 -13.07
C MET A 105 -3.15 4.42 -13.11
N SER A 106 -4.11 4.83 -13.94
CA SER A 106 -4.69 6.18 -13.79
C SER A 106 -5.39 6.30 -12.43
N TYR A 107 -5.63 7.53 -11.96
CA TYR A 107 -6.37 7.75 -10.73
C TYR A 107 -7.76 7.09 -10.77
N GLU A 108 -8.50 7.25 -11.87
CA GLU A 108 -9.84 6.69 -12.06
C GLU A 108 -9.81 5.16 -12.06
N GLU A 109 -8.79 4.57 -12.69
CA GLU A 109 -8.55 3.14 -12.69
C GLU A 109 -8.28 2.61 -11.29
N MET A 110 -7.39 3.27 -10.54
CA MET A 110 -7.07 2.91 -9.17
C MET A 110 -8.31 2.97 -8.27
N ILE A 111 -9.10 4.05 -8.33
CA ILE A 111 -10.32 4.19 -7.53
C ILE A 111 -11.36 3.13 -7.93
N THR A 112 -11.51 2.83 -9.23
CA THR A 112 -12.44 1.79 -9.71
C THR A 112 -12.02 0.40 -9.26
N PHE A 113 -10.71 0.11 -9.36
CA PHE A 113 -10.11 -1.17 -9.05
C PHE A 113 -10.15 -1.45 -7.54
N LYS A 114 -9.68 -0.48 -6.76
CA LYS A 114 -9.47 -0.63 -5.32
C LYS A 114 -10.67 -0.23 -4.48
N LYS A 115 -11.46 0.76 -4.92
CA LYS A 115 -12.61 1.31 -4.18
C LYS A 115 -12.24 1.71 -2.74
N PRO A 116 -11.19 2.54 -2.53
CA PRO A 116 -10.82 3.00 -1.20
C PRO A 116 -11.90 3.96 -0.66
N ILE A 117 -11.94 4.14 0.66
CA ILE A 117 -12.86 5.08 1.33
C ILE A 117 -12.05 6.23 1.90
N LYS A 118 -12.47 7.48 1.63
CA LYS A 118 -11.82 8.72 2.10
C LYS A 118 -10.31 8.70 1.82
N TYR A 119 -9.97 8.69 0.54
CA TYR A 119 -8.59 8.59 0.07
C TYR A 119 -8.11 9.93 -0.49
N TYR A 120 -6.82 10.01 -0.84
CA TYR A 120 -6.25 11.18 -1.52
C TYR A 120 -7.01 11.53 -2.81
N SER A 121 -7.11 12.82 -3.11
CA SER A 121 -7.65 13.33 -4.36
C SER A 121 -6.71 13.08 -5.53
N LYS A 122 -7.22 13.29 -6.75
CA LYS A 122 -6.41 13.20 -7.97
C LYS A 122 -5.30 14.24 -7.98
N GLU A 123 -5.60 15.43 -7.49
CA GLU A 123 -4.68 16.57 -7.38
C GLU A 123 -3.54 16.26 -6.40
N GLU A 124 -3.84 15.69 -5.24
CA GLU A 124 -2.82 15.28 -4.25
C GLU A 124 -1.86 14.22 -4.82
N ILE A 125 -2.39 13.24 -5.56
CA ILE A 125 -1.57 12.21 -6.21
C ILE A 125 -0.72 12.78 -7.34
N ASN A 126 -1.27 13.69 -8.14
CA ASN A 126 -0.53 14.37 -9.21
C ASN A 126 0.57 15.29 -8.66
N GLN A 127 0.30 16.00 -7.56
CA GLN A 127 1.30 16.81 -6.87
C GLN A 127 2.41 15.93 -6.29
N ALA A 128 2.07 14.77 -5.72
CA ALA A 128 3.06 13.82 -5.23
C ALA A 128 3.96 13.29 -6.36
N LYS A 129 3.39 13.07 -7.56
CA LYS A 129 4.13 12.62 -8.75
C LYS A 129 5.20 13.62 -9.19
N SER A 130 4.94 14.93 -9.11
CA SER A 130 5.91 15.95 -9.51
C SER A 130 7.01 16.20 -8.45
N GLN A 131 6.85 15.68 -7.23
CA GLN A 131 7.73 15.97 -6.10
C GLN A 131 8.13 14.72 -5.31
N ILE A 132 8.32 13.58 -5.98
CA ILE A 132 8.63 12.30 -5.34
C ILE A 132 9.87 12.43 -4.43
N VAL A 133 9.70 12.09 -3.15
CA VAL A 133 10.78 12.05 -2.15
C VAL A 133 11.25 10.60 -1.97
N LEU A 134 10.31 9.68 -1.78
CA LEU A 134 10.59 8.24 -1.65
C LEU A 134 9.77 7.46 -2.68
N ARG A 135 10.47 6.83 -3.63
CA ARG A 135 9.86 5.87 -4.56
C ARG A 135 9.80 4.49 -3.91
N HIS A 136 8.60 3.97 -3.70
CA HIS A 136 8.41 2.62 -3.19
C HIS A 136 7.91 1.70 -4.30
N PHE A 137 8.81 0.87 -4.83
CA PHE A 137 8.41 -0.20 -5.71
C PHE A 137 7.60 -1.21 -4.87
N THR A 138 6.28 -1.10 -4.87
CA THR A 138 5.35 -2.09 -4.29
C THR A 138 5.01 -3.16 -5.33
N THR A 139 4.45 -4.31 -4.89
CA THR A 139 4.04 -5.36 -5.83
C THR A 139 2.88 -4.85 -6.67
N SER A 140 3.01 -5.03 -7.98
CA SER A 140 1.94 -4.81 -8.95
C SER A 140 1.90 -6.00 -9.89
N PHE A 141 0.71 -6.36 -10.36
CA PHE A 141 0.57 -7.36 -11.41
C PHE A 141 0.80 -6.76 -12.82
N LEU A 142 0.83 -5.42 -12.93
CA LEU A 142 0.99 -4.71 -14.20
C LEU A 142 2.45 -4.47 -14.58
N SER A 143 3.35 -4.51 -13.60
CA SER A 143 4.77 -4.21 -13.79
C SER A 143 5.66 -5.21 -13.05
N ARG A 144 6.84 -5.45 -13.62
CA ARG A 144 7.91 -6.21 -12.95
C ARG A 144 8.58 -5.35 -11.89
N ARG A 145 9.15 -5.97 -10.85
CA ARG A 145 10.01 -5.29 -9.89
C ARG A 145 11.27 -4.77 -10.61
N PRO A 146 11.92 -3.70 -10.12
CA PRO A 146 13.00 -3.08 -10.87
C PRO A 146 14.28 -3.95 -10.91
N TRP A 147 14.47 -4.87 -9.97
CA TRP A 147 15.54 -5.88 -9.98
C TRP A 147 15.18 -7.17 -10.74
N GLN A 148 14.11 -7.16 -11.53
CA GLN A 148 13.76 -8.27 -12.42
C GLN A 148 14.18 -7.95 -13.85
N GLU A 149 14.68 -8.96 -14.55
CA GLU A 149 15.17 -8.84 -15.93
C GLU A 149 14.09 -8.25 -16.84
N GLY A 150 14.46 -7.35 -17.74
CA GLY A 150 13.53 -6.69 -18.66
C GLY A 150 12.43 -5.83 -18.01
N SER A 151 12.61 -5.41 -16.74
CA SER A 151 11.64 -4.51 -16.09
C SER A 151 11.65 -3.11 -16.73
N VAL A 152 10.45 -2.59 -16.94
CA VAL A 152 10.18 -1.24 -17.47
C VAL A 152 9.28 -0.43 -16.52
N VAL A 153 9.29 -0.78 -15.23
CA VAL A 153 8.50 -0.07 -14.23
C VAL A 153 8.91 1.41 -14.17
N ALA A 154 7.94 2.30 -13.94
CA ALA A 154 8.24 3.73 -13.80
C ALA A 154 9.31 3.99 -12.73
N HIS A 155 10.27 4.84 -13.09
CA HIS A 155 11.47 5.19 -12.32
C HIS A 155 12.51 4.06 -12.18
N VAL A 156 12.57 3.13 -13.15
CA VAL A 156 13.54 2.03 -13.13
C VAL A 156 14.98 2.52 -13.30
N ASP A 157 15.21 3.59 -14.06
CA ASP A 157 16.56 4.11 -14.30
C ASP A 157 17.17 4.72 -13.02
N GLU A 158 16.37 5.39 -12.21
CA GLU A 158 16.79 5.85 -10.88
C GLU A 158 17.13 4.67 -9.97
N PHE A 159 16.38 3.56 -10.04
CA PHE A 159 16.74 2.35 -9.29
C PHE A 159 18.05 1.74 -9.79
N ARG A 160 18.22 1.62 -11.12
CA ARG A 160 19.43 1.09 -11.76
C ARG A 160 20.68 1.86 -11.35
N HIS A 161 20.58 3.16 -11.15
CA HIS A 161 21.70 3.98 -10.68
C HIS A 161 22.27 3.51 -9.33
N TYR A 162 21.42 3.02 -8.41
CA TYR A 162 21.84 2.56 -7.09
C TYR A 162 22.01 1.04 -6.97
N TYR A 163 21.41 0.28 -7.87
CA TYR A 163 21.36 -1.17 -7.74
C TYR A 163 22.65 -1.84 -8.21
N GLN A 164 23.28 -2.58 -7.30
CA GLN A 164 24.53 -3.32 -7.56
C GLN A 164 24.34 -4.84 -7.55
N GLY A 165 23.09 -5.31 -7.46
CA GLY A 165 22.77 -6.74 -7.41
C GLY A 165 22.51 -7.35 -8.78
N GLU A 166 22.35 -8.68 -8.79
CA GLU A 166 21.99 -9.42 -9.99
C GLU A 166 20.50 -9.31 -10.32
N TYR A 167 20.18 -9.17 -11.61
CA TYR A 167 18.81 -9.17 -12.08
C TYR A 167 18.22 -10.57 -12.05
N LYS A 168 17.01 -10.68 -11.50
CA LYS A 168 16.28 -11.95 -11.39
C LYS A 168 15.47 -12.21 -12.63
N ILE A 169 15.71 -13.34 -13.27
CA ILE A 169 14.83 -13.87 -14.32
C ILE A 169 13.55 -14.38 -13.66
N VAL A 170 12.41 -13.88 -14.10
CA VAL A 170 11.10 -14.30 -13.61
C VAL A 170 10.19 -14.68 -14.78
N ARG A 171 9.33 -15.67 -14.54
CA ARG A 171 8.31 -16.05 -15.52
C ARG A 171 7.25 -14.96 -15.63
N ASP A 172 6.68 -14.82 -16.82
CA ASP A 172 5.55 -13.93 -17.01
C ASP A 172 4.33 -14.39 -16.22
N ASP A 173 3.62 -13.42 -15.66
CA ASP A 173 2.34 -13.66 -15.00
C ASP A 173 1.26 -13.99 -16.03
N ILE A 174 0.70 -15.20 -15.95
CA ILE A 174 -0.43 -15.66 -16.79
C ILE A 174 -1.61 -14.70 -16.64
N PHE A 175 -1.83 -14.18 -15.43
CA PHE A 175 -2.90 -13.22 -15.15
C PHE A 175 -2.71 -11.92 -15.95
N LEU A 176 -1.48 -11.40 -16.04
CA LEU A 176 -1.19 -10.21 -16.84
C LEU A 176 -1.43 -10.47 -18.34
N LYS A 177 -1.10 -11.66 -18.84
CA LYS A 177 -1.37 -12.04 -20.24
C LYS A 177 -2.88 -12.00 -20.53
N ILE A 178 -3.70 -12.59 -19.67
CA ILE A 178 -5.16 -12.58 -19.80
C ILE A 178 -5.69 -11.15 -19.70
N PHE A 179 -5.18 -10.36 -18.75
CA PHE A 179 -5.59 -8.98 -18.56
C PHE A 179 -5.35 -8.11 -19.80
N LYS A 180 -4.27 -8.34 -20.54
CA LYS A 180 -3.92 -7.60 -21.77
C LYS A 180 -4.80 -7.94 -22.98
N ILE A 181 -5.47 -9.09 -22.99
CA ILE A 181 -6.37 -9.51 -24.09
C ILE A 181 -7.71 -8.76 -24.02
N ILE A 182 -8.16 -8.44 -22.81
CA ILE A 182 -9.45 -7.79 -22.56
C ILE A 182 -9.27 -6.26 -22.60
N PRO A 183 -10.21 -5.48 -23.17
CA PRO A 183 -10.16 -4.03 -23.10
C PRO A 183 -9.95 -3.54 -21.66
N ARG A 184 -8.93 -2.70 -21.44
CA ARG A 184 -8.43 -2.33 -20.10
C ARG A 184 -9.51 -1.86 -19.14
N LYS A 185 -10.45 -1.02 -19.61
CA LYS A 185 -11.58 -0.53 -18.80
C LYS A 185 -12.48 -1.67 -18.29
N ILE A 186 -12.76 -2.67 -19.12
CA ILE A 186 -13.55 -3.85 -18.76
C ILE A 186 -12.75 -4.72 -17.79
N ALA A 187 -11.49 -4.99 -18.10
CA ALA A 187 -10.61 -5.80 -17.26
C ALA A 187 -10.52 -5.24 -15.83
N ILE A 188 -10.34 -3.92 -15.69
CA ILE A 188 -10.26 -3.24 -14.38
C ILE A 188 -11.56 -3.38 -13.58
N GLN A 189 -12.72 -3.26 -14.24
CA GLN A 189 -14.01 -3.44 -13.57
C GLN A 189 -14.19 -4.88 -13.06
N VAL A 190 -13.90 -5.87 -13.92
CA VAL A 190 -14.04 -7.29 -13.57
C VAL A 190 -13.09 -7.66 -12.43
N VAL A 191 -11.80 -7.34 -12.55
CA VAL A 191 -10.82 -7.68 -11.51
C VAL A 191 -11.08 -6.89 -10.23
N GLY A 192 -11.53 -5.64 -10.32
CA GLY A 192 -11.96 -4.86 -9.16
C GLY A 192 -13.14 -5.50 -8.42
N ILE A 193 -14.10 -6.09 -9.14
CA ILE A 193 -15.19 -6.87 -8.51
C ILE A 193 -14.64 -8.11 -7.80
N ILE A 194 -13.76 -8.88 -8.46
CA ILE A 194 -13.14 -10.08 -7.88
C ILE A 194 -12.36 -9.72 -6.60
N GLN A 195 -11.50 -8.70 -6.66
CA GLN A 195 -10.68 -8.26 -5.53
C GLN A 195 -11.52 -7.69 -4.38
N SER A 196 -12.64 -7.03 -4.69
CA SER A 196 -13.51 -6.41 -3.68
C SER A 196 -14.48 -7.39 -3.02
N LYS A 197 -15.03 -8.36 -3.76
CA LYS A 197 -16.09 -9.25 -3.27
C LYS A 197 -15.67 -10.69 -3.01
N ILE A 198 -14.75 -11.23 -3.82
CA ILE A 198 -14.43 -12.67 -3.80
C ILE A 198 -13.26 -12.92 -2.87
N ARG A 199 -12.12 -12.23 -3.09
CA ARG A 199 -10.90 -12.45 -2.31
C ARG A 199 -11.10 -12.29 -0.79
N PRO A 200 -11.79 -11.25 -0.28
CA PRO A 200 -12.03 -11.12 1.17
C PRO A 200 -12.92 -12.22 1.75
N LYS A 201 -13.83 -12.79 0.96
CA LYS A 201 -14.68 -13.92 1.39
C LYS A 201 -13.88 -15.21 1.51
N ILE A 202 -12.95 -15.46 0.60
CA ILE A 202 -12.03 -16.61 0.68
C ILE A 202 -11.26 -16.58 2.01
N TYR A 203 -10.74 -15.41 2.42
CA TYR A 203 -10.07 -15.28 3.72
C TYR A 203 -10.96 -15.50 4.94
N LYS A 204 -12.28 -15.25 4.83
CA LYS A 204 -13.22 -15.58 5.92
C LYS A 204 -13.49 -17.08 6.04
N ILE A 205 -13.41 -17.81 4.92
CA ILE A 205 -13.66 -19.25 4.87
C ILE A 205 -12.41 -20.05 5.24
N LEU A 206 -11.22 -19.53 4.93
CA LEU A 206 -9.93 -20.17 5.25
C LEU A 206 -9.42 -19.88 6.68
N ARG A 207 -10.21 -19.19 7.51
CA ARG A 207 -9.87 -18.89 8.91
C ARG A 207 -9.99 -20.16 9.76
#